data_AF-A0A914ELN9-F1
#
_entry.id   AF-A0A914ELN9-F1
#
_cell.length_a   1.000
_cell.length_b   1.000
_cell.length_c   1.000
_cell.angle_alpha   90.00
_cell.angle_beta   90.00
_cell.angle_gamma   90.00
#
_symmetry.space_group_name_H-M   'P 1'
#
loop_
_entity.id
_entity.type
_entity.pdbx_description
1 polymer ?
#
loop_
_entity_poly.entity_id
_entity_poly.type
_entity_poly.pdbx_seq_one_letter_code
_entity_poly.pdbx_strand_id
1 'polypeptide(L)'
;MEAQGQSSSTGKNPLKNSSLVTNEENLHREFELALQEIFGSTRNPYMRRCQFRFVEQSPSNCAFEIKFMHPVGRSQFCALKMIFLIKNGSFDYVQFIAPHEEWTFSDYNQHQLDLDKESRYCLYRRLTMYGNLYLISAISLVPAAGPKQTIGNVIQVFIRLAAIFSTPCKVCKKILKDFMPPIVFTDIIRDPRSIVHESCR
;
A
#
# COMPACT_ATOMS: atom_id res chain seq x y z
N MET A 1 38.33 22.96 -60.04
CA MET A 1 37.91 21.61 -59.65
C MET A 1 38.43 21.40 -58.24
N GLU A 2 37.60 21.70 -57.25
CA GLU A 2 36.98 20.71 -56.33
C GLU A 2 37.99 20.23 -55.26
N ALA A 3 37.72 20.15 -53.95
CA ALA A 3 36.55 20.39 -53.13
C ALA A 3 36.99 20.60 -51.65
N GLN A 4 36.03 21.01 -50.84
CA GLN A 4 36.07 21.30 -49.40
C GLN A 4 36.39 20.07 -48.52
N GLY A 5 36.80 20.34 -47.27
CA GLY A 5 36.86 19.34 -46.20
C GLY A 5 37.02 19.95 -44.81
N GLN A 6 35.94 20.53 -44.27
CA GLN A 6 35.80 20.87 -42.85
C GLN A 6 35.83 19.58 -41.99
N SER A 7 36.48 19.61 -40.83
CA SER A 7 36.18 18.69 -39.72
C SER A 7 35.71 19.48 -38.51
N SER A 8 34.38 19.47 -38.35
CA SER A 8 33.66 19.69 -37.12
C SER A 8 33.47 18.34 -36.41
N SER A 9 33.47 18.33 -35.07
CA SER A 9 32.58 17.51 -34.23
C SER A 9 32.98 17.69 -32.76
N THR A 10 32.24 18.53 -32.03
CA THR A 10 31.19 18.13 -31.05
C THR A 10 31.80 17.44 -29.83
N GLY A 11 31.83 18.08 -28.67
CA GLY A 11 30.63 18.56 -27.99
C GLY A 11 30.28 17.55 -26.92
N LYS A 12 30.80 17.77 -25.71
CA LYS A 12 30.41 17.04 -24.50
C LYS A 12 28.89 17.20 -24.36
N ASN A 13 28.14 16.09 -24.37
CA ASN A 13 26.71 16.06 -24.04
C ASN A 13 26.55 15.76 -22.55
N PRO A 14 26.16 16.71 -21.69
CA PRO A 14 25.70 16.42 -20.34
C PRO A 14 24.20 16.70 -20.19
N LEU A 15 23.32 16.17 -21.04
CA LEU A 15 21.88 16.47 -20.96
C LEU A 15 21.02 15.27 -21.41
N LYS A 16 20.93 14.23 -20.58
CA LYS A 16 19.85 13.21 -20.67
C LYS A 16 19.23 12.80 -19.33
N ASN A 17 19.76 13.26 -18.20
CA ASN A 17 19.24 12.88 -16.88
C ASN A 17 18.14 13.82 -16.35
N SER A 18 18.05 15.06 -16.84
CA SER A 18 17.08 16.04 -16.31
C SER A 18 15.63 15.69 -16.64
N SER A 19 15.34 15.17 -17.84
CA SER A 19 13.97 14.90 -18.28
C SER A 19 13.34 13.66 -17.63
N LEU A 20 14.17 12.68 -17.25
CA LEU A 20 13.71 11.46 -16.56
C LEU A 20 13.32 11.77 -15.12
N VAL A 21 14.15 12.55 -14.41
CA VAL A 21 13.88 12.98 -13.02
C VAL A 21 12.57 13.78 -12.94
N THR A 22 12.37 14.73 -13.86
CA THR A 22 11.11 15.51 -13.89
C THR A 22 9.89 14.65 -14.18
N ASN A 23 10.01 13.56 -14.93
CA ASN A 23 8.89 12.69 -15.25
C ASN A 23 8.51 11.80 -14.05
N GLU A 24 9.50 11.25 -13.33
CA GLU A 24 9.26 10.45 -12.12
C GLU A 24 8.67 11.30 -10.99
N GLU A 25 9.16 12.52 -10.79
CA GLU A 25 8.60 13.46 -9.80
C GLU A 25 7.14 13.82 -10.12
N ASN A 26 6.81 14.00 -11.41
CA ASN A 26 5.44 14.28 -11.83
C ASN A 26 4.50 13.09 -11.56
N LEU A 27 4.93 11.86 -11.88
CA LEU A 27 4.15 10.64 -11.62
C LEU A 27 3.94 10.42 -10.12
N HIS A 28 4.97 10.65 -9.31
CA HIS A 28 4.88 10.54 -7.86
C HIS A 28 3.86 11.54 -7.29
N ARG A 29 3.93 12.79 -7.74
CA ARG A 29 2.98 13.83 -7.32
C ARG A 29 1.54 13.52 -7.72
N GLU A 30 1.32 13.01 -8.93
CA GLU A 30 -0.01 12.56 -9.36
C GLU A 30 -0.56 11.44 -8.47
N PHE A 31 0.31 10.49 -8.07
CA PHE A 31 -0.04 9.42 -7.15
C PHE A 31 -0.45 9.96 -5.78
N GLU A 32 0.30 10.90 -5.20
CA GLU A 32 -0.01 11.52 -3.92
C GLU A 32 -1.35 12.28 -3.95
N LEU A 33 -1.60 13.03 -5.02
CA LEU A 33 -2.88 13.73 -5.21
C LEU A 33 -4.04 12.74 -5.31
N ALA A 34 -3.87 11.64 -6.03
CA ALA A 34 -4.88 10.59 -6.14
C ALA A 34 -5.15 9.91 -4.78
N LEU A 35 -4.11 9.66 -3.97
CA LEU A 35 -4.29 9.16 -2.60
C LEU A 35 -5.10 10.12 -1.74
N GLN A 36 -4.72 11.40 -1.73
CA GLN A 36 -5.40 12.43 -0.94
C GLN A 36 -6.87 12.56 -1.35
N GLU A 37 -7.18 12.46 -2.64
CA GLU A 37 -8.56 12.47 -3.12
C GLU A 37 -9.35 11.23 -2.64
N ILE A 38 -8.73 10.04 -2.71
CA ILE A 38 -9.37 8.78 -2.28
C ILE A 38 -9.68 8.79 -0.78
N PHE A 39 -8.72 9.20 0.05
CA PHE A 39 -8.88 9.25 1.51
C PHE A 39 -9.67 10.48 1.99
N GLY A 40 -9.65 11.58 1.25
CA GLY A 40 -10.46 12.77 1.51
C GLY A 40 -11.93 12.62 1.09
N SER A 41 -12.26 11.60 0.28
CA SER A 41 -13.62 11.38 -0.20
C SER A 41 -14.55 10.88 0.90
N THR A 42 -15.50 11.72 1.30
CA THR A 42 -16.56 11.38 2.28
C THR A 42 -17.64 10.44 1.71
N ARG A 43 -17.60 10.17 0.40
CA ARG A 43 -18.59 9.33 -0.31
C ARG A 43 -18.43 7.85 0.02
N ASN A 44 -17.22 7.40 0.35
CA ASN A 44 -16.97 6.01 0.71
C ASN A 44 -17.08 5.82 2.24
N PRO A 45 -18.09 5.12 2.76
CA PRO A 45 -18.28 4.93 4.20
C PRO A 45 -17.13 4.14 4.85
N TYR A 46 -16.38 3.35 4.08
CA TYR A 46 -15.20 2.64 4.57
C TYR A 46 -14.02 3.59 4.79
N MET A 47 -13.88 4.64 3.98
CA MET A 47 -12.83 5.65 4.17
C MET A 47 -13.06 6.47 5.44
N ARG A 48 -14.32 6.65 5.88
CA ARG A 48 -14.63 7.29 7.18
C ARG A 48 -14.11 6.51 8.39
N ARG A 49 -13.82 5.22 8.20
CA ARG A 49 -13.25 4.33 9.22
C ARG A 49 -11.75 4.12 9.02
N CYS A 50 -11.13 4.90 8.15
CA CYS A 50 -9.73 4.82 7.84
C CYS A 50 -9.04 6.07 8.40
N GLN A 51 -7.99 5.89 9.21
CA GLN A 51 -7.04 6.96 9.47
C GLN A 51 -5.89 6.81 8.49
N PHE A 52 -5.57 7.90 7.81
CA PHE A 52 -4.50 7.98 6.84
C PHE A 52 -3.51 9.05 7.29
N ARG A 53 -2.23 8.75 7.25
CA ARG A 53 -1.16 9.74 7.40
C ARG A 53 0.04 9.37 6.57
N PHE A 54 0.71 10.38 6.02
CA PHE A 54 2.07 10.19 5.55
C PHE A 54 3.01 10.04 6.74
N VAL A 55 3.91 9.08 6.64
CA VAL A 55 5.00 8.83 7.59
C VAL A 55 6.30 9.41 7.01
N GLU A 56 6.52 9.22 5.71
CA GLU A 56 7.66 9.75 4.98
C GLU A 56 7.22 10.33 3.65
N GLN A 57 7.86 11.42 3.24
CA GLN A 57 7.65 12.05 1.94
C GLN A 57 8.98 12.60 1.41
N SER A 58 9.26 12.27 0.16
CA SER A 58 10.35 12.80 -0.64
C SER A 58 9.84 13.00 -2.08
N PRO A 59 10.57 13.70 -2.96
CA PRO A 59 10.08 14.01 -4.31
C PRO A 59 9.71 12.80 -5.17
N SER A 60 10.22 11.62 -4.84
CA SER A 60 10.04 10.39 -5.61
C SER A 60 9.60 9.18 -4.77
N ASN A 61 9.57 9.29 -3.44
CA ASN A 61 9.21 8.20 -2.55
C ASN A 61 8.36 8.71 -1.40
N CYS A 62 7.34 7.95 -1.02
CA CYS A 62 6.60 8.24 0.19
C CYS A 62 6.19 6.95 0.90
N ALA A 63 6.07 7.05 2.22
CA ALA A 63 5.51 6.01 3.06
C ALA A 63 4.25 6.56 3.71
N PHE A 64 3.15 5.82 3.66
CA PHE A 64 1.92 6.23 4.33
C PHE A 64 1.30 5.10 5.12
N GLU A 65 0.83 5.45 6.31
CA GLU A 65 0.15 4.56 7.22
C GLU A 65 -1.36 4.59 6.97
N ILE A 66 -1.95 3.40 7.00
CA ILE A 66 -3.38 3.21 7.12
C ILE A 66 -3.70 2.48 8.42
N LYS A 67 -4.60 3.07 9.23
CA LYS A 67 -5.28 2.37 10.33
C LYS A 67 -6.75 2.22 10.01
N PHE A 68 -7.22 0.98 9.96
CA PHE A 68 -8.64 0.67 9.87
C PHE A 68 -9.25 0.60 11.27
N MET A 69 -10.19 1.49 11.52
CA MET A 69 -10.87 1.67 12.79
C MET A 69 -12.19 0.90 12.80
N HIS A 70 -12.45 0.21 13.90
CA HIS A 70 -13.72 -0.47 14.12
C HIS A 70 -14.47 0.18 15.29
N PRO A 71 -15.75 0.55 15.11
CA PRO A 71 -16.54 1.14 16.18
C PRO A 71 -16.97 0.09 17.22
N VAL A 72 -16.82 0.40 18.50
CA VAL A 72 -17.33 -0.40 19.62
C VAL A 72 -18.06 0.52 20.58
N GLY A 73 -19.39 0.52 20.49
CA GLY A 73 -20.22 1.45 21.26
C GLY A 73 -19.87 2.90 20.94
N ARG A 74 -19.39 3.64 21.96
CA ARG A 74 -18.94 5.04 21.83
C ARG A 74 -17.44 5.18 21.55
N SER A 75 -16.69 4.09 21.51
CA SER A 75 -15.25 4.08 21.28
C SER A 75 -14.89 3.52 19.89
N GLN A 76 -13.64 3.69 19.49
CA GLN A 76 -13.07 3.08 18.29
C GLN A 76 -11.78 2.36 18.67
N PHE A 77 -11.54 1.19 18.08
CA PHE A 77 -10.26 0.50 18.19
C PHE A 77 -9.67 0.27 16.80
N CYS A 78 -8.34 0.23 16.69
CA CYS A 78 -7.67 -0.11 15.44
C CYS A 78 -7.74 -1.63 15.22
N ALA A 79 -8.45 -2.05 14.18
CA ALA A 79 -8.61 -3.45 13.83
C ALA A 79 -7.43 -3.96 12.99
N LEU A 80 -6.88 -3.11 12.12
CA LEU A 80 -5.79 -3.45 11.23
C LEU A 80 -4.96 -2.21 10.96
N LYS A 81 -3.64 -2.38 10.97
CA LYS A 81 -2.67 -1.32 10.73
C LYS A 81 -1.65 -1.80 9.71
N MET A 82 -1.34 -0.94 8.75
CA MET A 82 -0.34 -1.21 7.73
C MET A 82 0.33 0.08 7.27
N ILE A 83 1.49 -0.07 6.66
CA ILE A 83 2.18 1.00 5.94
C ILE A 83 2.44 0.55 4.51
N PHE A 84 2.25 1.47 3.57
CA PHE A 84 2.64 1.29 2.18
C PHE A 84 3.89 2.09 1.90
N LEU A 85 4.80 1.50 1.13
CA LEU A 85 5.90 2.21 0.51
C LEU A 85 5.59 2.42 -0.96
N ILE A 86 5.83 3.65 -1.39
CA ILE A 86 5.60 4.13 -2.74
C ILE A 86 6.93 4.60 -3.29
N LYS A 87 7.24 4.13 -4.50
CA LYS A 87 8.44 4.51 -5.24
C LYS A 87 8.04 4.93 -6.64
N ASN A 88 8.43 6.13 -7.03
CA ASN A 88 8.16 6.74 -8.34
C ASN A 88 6.68 6.66 -8.76
N GLY A 89 5.77 6.86 -7.80
CA GLY A 89 4.32 6.83 -8.05
C GLY A 89 3.73 5.43 -8.24
N SER A 90 4.43 4.38 -7.82
CA SER A 90 3.91 3.01 -7.76
C SER A 90 4.00 2.44 -6.35
N PHE A 91 3.06 1.56 -6.00
CA PHE A 91 3.23 0.69 -4.83
C PHE A 91 4.50 -0.15 -5.00
N ASP A 92 5.31 -0.22 -3.95
CA ASP A 92 6.54 -1.00 -3.90
C ASP A 92 6.41 -2.12 -2.87
N TYR A 93 5.94 -1.76 -1.67
CA TYR A 93 5.84 -2.68 -0.54
C TYR A 93 4.67 -2.35 0.38
N VAL A 94 4.17 -3.35 1.12
CA VAL A 94 3.24 -3.17 2.23
C VAL A 94 3.71 -3.96 3.45
N GLN A 95 3.69 -3.33 4.62
CA GLN A 95 3.98 -4.00 5.89
C GLN A 95 2.79 -3.93 6.84
N PHE A 96 2.53 -5.04 7.52
CA PHE A 96 1.52 -5.14 8.57
C PHE A 96 2.21 -5.36 9.91
N ILE A 97 1.74 -4.62 10.92
CA ILE A 97 2.09 -4.87 12.32
C ILE A 97 0.83 -4.88 13.18
N ALA A 98 0.93 -5.43 14.38
CA ALA A 98 -0.22 -5.44 15.26
C ALA A 98 -0.65 -4.01 15.64
N PRO A 99 -1.97 -3.77 15.84
CA PRO A 99 -2.47 -2.43 16.17
C PRO A 99 -1.76 -1.74 17.34
N HIS A 100 -1.33 -2.52 18.35
CA HIS A 100 -0.62 -2.06 19.55
C HIS A 100 0.92 -2.06 19.46
N GLU A 101 1.49 -2.56 18.37
CA GLU A 101 2.93 -2.39 18.09
C GLU A 101 3.19 -0.97 17.57
N GLU A 102 4.41 -0.46 17.60
CA GLU A 102 4.73 0.83 17.00
C GLU A 102 5.73 0.64 15.86
N TRP A 103 5.71 1.58 14.92
CA TRP A 103 6.71 1.62 13.85
C TRP A 103 8.07 1.95 14.43
N THR A 104 9.09 1.26 13.95
CA THR A 104 10.48 1.51 14.27
C THR A 104 11.11 2.32 13.16
N PHE A 105 12.00 3.23 13.54
CA PHE A 105 12.72 4.09 12.62
C PHE A 105 14.22 3.84 12.76
N SER A 106 14.92 3.81 11.63
CA SER A 106 16.35 3.61 11.53
C SER A 106 17.15 4.83 12.00
N ASP A 107 16.53 6.01 12.01
CA ASP A 107 17.14 7.26 12.42
C ASP A 107 16.52 7.80 13.73
N TYR A 108 17.32 8.56 14.49
CA TYR A 108 16.87 9.21 15.73
C TYR A 108 15.74 10.22 15.51
N ASN A 109 15.68 10.78 14.30
CA ASN A 109 14.71 11.81 13.96
C ASN A 109 13.40 11.25 13.38
N GLN A 110 13.25 9.92 13.29
CA GLN A 110 12.04 9.24 12.81
C GLN A 110 11.62 9.61 11.38
N HIS A 111 12.59 9.85 10.49
CA HIS A 111 12.35 10.11 9.07
C HIS A 111 12.49 8.86 8.20
N GLN A 112 13.09 7.78 8.70
CA GLN A 112 13.31 6.57 7.90
C GLN A 112 12.83 5.32 8.63
N LEU A 113 11.86 4.64 8.06
CA LEU A 113 11.23 3.45 8.59
C LEU A 113 12.20 2.28 8.52
N ASP A 114 12.31 1.57 9.64
CA ASP A 114 13.00 0.30 9.71
C ASP A 114 12.03 -0.81 9.29
N LEU A 115 12.15 -1.25 8.03
CA LEU A 115 11.31 -2.30 7.44
C LEU A 115 11.78 -3.70 7.83
N ASP A 116 13.01 -3.85 8.31
CA ASP A 116 13.56 -5.14 8.75
C ASP A 116 12.93 -5.58 10.08
N LYS A 117 12.37 -4.62 10.83
CA LYS A 117 11.58 -4.87 12.03
C LYS A 117 10.17 -5.34 11.69
N GLU A 118 10.03 -6.65 11.57
CA GLU A 118 8.74 -7.30 11.42
C GLU A 118 7.91 -7.32 12.72
N SER A 119 6.60 -7.53 12.56
CA SER A 119 5.70 -7.79 13.70
C SER A 119 6.14 -9.01 14.50
N ARG A 120 5.97 -8.96 15.83
CA ARG A 120 6.19 -10.11 16.72
C ARG A 120 5.16 -11.23 16.49
N TYR A 121 4.02 -10.90 15.90
CA TYR A 121 2.90 -11.82 15.71
C TYR A 121 2.92 -12.44 14.31
N CYS A 122 2.94 -13.78 14.25
CA CYS A 122 2.98 -14.56 13.01
C CYS A 122 1.88 -14.17 12.01
N LEU A 123 0.69 -13.83 12.49
CA LEU A 123 -0.42 -13.39 11.66
C LEU A 123 -0.04 -12.18 10.78
N TYR A 124 0.55 -11.14 11.37
CA TYR A 124 0.87 -9.91 10.63
C TYR A 124 2.10 -10.09 9.72
N ARG A 125 3.04 -10.98 10.09
CA ARG A 125 4.11 -11.41 9.17
C ARG A 125 3.54 -12.11 7.93
N ARG A 126 2.58 -13.02 8.11
CA ARG A 126 1.89 -13.67 6.97
C ARG A 126 1.11 -12.64 6.14
N LEU A 127 0.36 -11.73 6.77
CA LEU A 127 -0.35 -10.66 6.03
C LEU A 127 0.59 -9.79 5.19
N THR A 128 1.77 -9.46 5.73
CA THR A 128 2.84 -8.77 5.01
C THR A 128 3.25 -9.56 3.77
N MET A 129 3.59 -10.83 3.92
CA MET A 129 3.95 -11.70 2.80
C MET A 129 2.85 -11.74 1.72
N TYR A 130 1.60 -12.04 2.08
CA TYR A 130 0.51 -12.14 1.12
C TYR A 130 0.08 -10.79 0.53
N GLY A 131 0.18 -9.71 1.29
CA GLY A 131 -0.08 -8.35 0.82
C GLY A 131 0.90 -7.95 -0.28
N ASN A 132 2.18 -8.27 -0.12
CA ASN A 132 3.18 -8.01 -1.15
C ASN A 132 3.00 -8.87 -2.39
N LEU A 133 2.64 -10.16 -2.23
CA LEU A 133 2.27 -11.02 -3.38
C LEU A 133 1.08 -10.44 -4.15
N TYR A 134 0.08 -9.89 -3.44
CA TYR A 134 -1.03 -9.19 -4.07
C TYR A 134 -0.57 -7.93 -4.81
N LEU A 135 0.27 -7.08 -4.21
CA LEU A 135 0.77 -5.87 -4.85
C LEU A 135 1.50 -6.19 -6.16
N ILE A 136 2.39 -7.17 -6.19
CA ILE A 136 3.09 -7.60 -7.42
C ILE A 136 2.09 -7.94 -8.54
N SER A 137 1.03 -8.69 -8.20
CA SER A 137 -0.02 -9.03 -9.17
C SER A 137 -0.85 -7.82 -9.60
N ALA A 138 -1.15 -6.89 -8.69
CA ALA A 138 -1.97 -5.71 -8.96
C ALA A 138 -1.22 -4.69 -9.82
N ILE A 139 0.09 -4.51 -9.57
CA ILE A 139 0.97 -3.63 -10.35
C ILE A 139 1.14 -4.16 -11.78
N SER A 140 1.25 -5.48 -11.94
CA SER A 140 1.37 -6.10 -13.27
C SER A 140 0.15 -5.85 -14.18
N LEU A 141 -1.00 -5.48 -13.59
CA LEU A 141 -2.25 -5.17 -14.31
C LEU A 141 -2.43 -3.66 -14.60
N VAL A 142 -1.51 -2.80 -14.13
CA VAL A 142 -1.55 -1.33 -14.29
C VAL A 142 -1.60 -0.83 -15.72
N PRO A 143 -0.96 -1.46 -16.74
CA PRO A 143 -1.01 -0.94 -18.11
C PRO A 143 -2.44 -0.76 -18.67
N ALA A 144 -3.44 -1.44 -18.09
CA ALA A 144 -4.84 -1.35 -18.49
C ALA A 144 -5.71 -0.39 -17.66
N ALA A 145 -5.26 0.02 -16.46
CA ALA A 145 -6.03 0.83 -15.52
C ALA A 145 -5.20 2.03 -15.04
N GLY A 146 -5.70 3.25 -15.21
CA GLY A 146 -4.98 4.46 -14.80
C GLY A 146 -4.61 4.48 -13.30
N PRO A 147 -3.61 5.29 -12.87
CA PRO A 147 -3.06 5.26 -11.51
C PRO A 147 -4.11 5.34 -10.40
N LYS A 148 -5.07 6.27 -10.53
CA LYS A 148 -6.17 6.44 -9.59
C LYS A 148 -7.05 5.20 -9.44
N GLN A 149 -7.32 4.49 -10.54
CA GLN A 149 -8.12 3.28 -10.52
C GLN A 149 -7.36 2.14 -9.84
N THR A 150 -6.06 2.00 -10.13
CA THR A 150 -5.18 1.03 -9.47
C THR A 150 -5.12 1.28 -7.96
N ILE A 151 -4.87 2.52 -7.53
CA ILE A 151 -4.87 2.89 -6.10
C ILE A 151 -6.22 2.54 -5.48
N GLY A 152 -7.33 2.93 -6.12
CA GLY A 152 -8.67 2.60 -5.64
C GLY A 152 -8.90 1.10 -5.47
N ASN A 153 -8.48 0.29 -6.45
CA ASN A 153 -8.60 -1.17 -6.39
C ASN A 153 -7.77 -1.79 -5.26
N VAL A 154 -6.50 -1.36 -5.14
CA VAL A 154 -5.59 -1.84 -4.09
C VAL A 154 -6.17 -1.50 -2.71
N ILE A 155 -6.52 -0.25 -2.46
CA ILE A 155 -7.09 0.17 -1.17
C ILE A 155 -8.41 -0.55 -0.90
N GLN A 156 -9.25 -0.75 -1.92
CA GLN A 156 -10.53 -1.45 -1.77
C GLN A 156 -10.36 -2.91 -1.33
N VAL A 157 -9.30 -3.58 -1.77
CA VAL A 157 -8.97 -4.94 -1.33
C VAL A 157 -8.54 -4.93 0.14
N PHE A 158 -7.67 -4.01 0.56
CA PHE A 158 -7.25 -3.91 1.96
C PHE A 158 -8.39 -3.49 2.91
N ILE A 159 -9.35 -2.69 2.44
CA ILE A 159 -10.60 -2.42 3.17
C ILE A 159 -11.39 -3.70 3.42
N ARG A 160 -11.54 -4.55 2.40
CA ARG A 160 -12.24 -5.84 2.54
C ARG A 160 -11.51 -6.77 3.50
N LEU A 161 -10.18 -6.79 3.43
CA LEU A 161 -9.34 -7.51 4.38
C LEU A 161 -9.58 -7.02 5.82
N ALA A 162 -9.60 -5.71 6.06
CA ALA A 162 -9.86 -5.17 7.40
C ALA A 162 -11.24 -5.57 7.94
N ALA A 163 -12.26 -5.65 7.08
CA ALA A 163 -13.59 -6.10 7.48
C ALA A 163 -13.60 -7.55 7.99
N ILE A 164 -12.76 -8.42 7.42
CA ILE A 164 -12.68 -9.85 7.79
C ILE A 164 -12.29 -10.06 9.25
N PHE A 165 -11.47 -9.17 9.82
CA PHE A 165 -11.06 -9.26 11.22
C PHE A 165 -12.25 -9.19 12.19
N SER A 166 -13.38 -8.65 11.76
CA SER A 166 -14.60 -8.57 12.57
C SER A 166 -15.71 -9.53 12.13
N THR A 167 -15.45 -10.35 11.11
CA THR A 167 -16.43 -11.28 10.55
C THR A 167 -16.40 -12.62 11.31
N PRO A 168 -17.56 -13.22 11.63
CA PRO A 168 -17.62 -14.57 12.17
C PRO A 168 -17.32 -15.63 11.10
N CYS A 169 -16.59 -16.68 11.47
CA CYS A 169 -16.34 -17.83 10.62
C CYS A 169 -17.65 -18.52 10.23
N LYS A 170 -17.79 -18.90 8.96
CA LYS A 170 -19.00 -19.60 8.47
C LYS A 170 -19.26 -20.91 9.21
N VAL A 171 -18.22 -21.65 9.59
CA VAL A 171 -18.29 -22.98 10.21
C VAL A 171 -18.47 -22.88 11.73
N CYS A 172 -17.47 -22.37 12.45
CA CYS A 172 -17.46 -22.41 13.91
C CYS A 172 -18.10 -21.18 14.58
N LYS A 173 -18.54 -20.18 13.78
CA LYS A 173 -19.16 -18.91 14.23
C LYS A 173 -18.29 -18.00 15.10
N LYS A 174 -17.06 -18.40 15.44
CA LYS A 174 -16.09 -17.55 16.17
C LYS A 174 -15.52 -16.47 15.26
N ILE A 175 -15.12 -15.33 15.84
CA ILE A 175 -14.54 -14.21 15.10
C ILE A 175 -13.21 -14.63 14.45
N LEU A 176 -13.00 -14.22 13.20
CA LEU A 176 -11.84 -14.64 12.40
C LEU A 176 -10.50 -14.15 12.95
N LYS A 177 -10.44 -12.94 13.52
CA LYS A 177 -9.19 -12.40 14.10
C LYS A 177 -8.62 -13.28 15.22
N ASP A 178 -9.49 -13.94 15.99
CA ASP A 178 -9.10 -14.67 17.20
C ASP A 178 -8.48 -16.04 16.89
N PHE A 179 -8.68 -16.56 15.66
CA PHE A 179 -8.22 -17.90 15.25
C PHE A 179 -7.70 -17.90 13.81
N MET A 180 -6.67 -17.11 13.52
CA MET A 180 -5.99 -17.02 12.22
C MET A 180 -6.96 -16.79 11.02
N PRO A 181 -7.26 -15.52 10.68
CA PRO A 181 -8.15 -15.21 9.56
C PRO A 181 -7.56 -15.78 8.26
N PRO A 182 -8.40 -16.11 7.25
CA PRO A 182 -7.89 -16.60 5.97
C PRO A 182 -7.08 -15.49 5.30
N ILE A 183 -5.81 -15.80 5.09
CA ILE A 183 -4.79 -14.86 4.63
C ILE A 183 -4.68 -14.87 3.09
N VAL A 184 -5.46 -15.74 2.44
CA VAL A 184 -5.49 -15.86 0.98
C VAL A 184 -6.42 -14.80 0.40
N PHE A 185 -5.84 -13.73 -0.14
CA PHE A 185 -6.56 -12.60 -0.73
C PHE A 185 -7.53 -13.00 -1.86
N THR A 186 -7.30 -14.11 -2.57
CA THR A 186 -8.23 -14.59 -3.62
C THR A 186 -9.62 -14.90 -3.07
N ASP A 187 -9.69 -15.46 -1.86
CA ASP A 187 -10.95 -15.85 -1.24
C ASP A 187 -11.71 -14.61 -0.72
N ILE A 188 -10.94 -13.61 -0.25
CA ILE A 188 -11.42 -12.28 0.15
C ILE A 188 -12.05 -11.53 -1.03
N ILE A 189 -11.43 -11.66 -2.21
CA ILE A 189 -11.87 -10.97 -3.44
C ILE A 189 -13.13 -11.63 -4.02
N ARG A 190 -13.25 -12.97 -3.94
CA ARG A 190 -14.31 -13.74 -4.62
C ARG A 190 -15.61 -13.84 -3.83
N ASP A 191 -15.60 -14.20 -2.55
CA ASP A 191 -16.83 -14.28 -1.75
C ASP A 191 -16.59 -14.06 -0.24
N PRO A 192 -16.86 -12.84 0.27
CA PRO A 192 -16.78 -12.53 1.69
C PRO A 192 -17.68 -13.37 2.62
N ARG A 193 -18.71 -14.02 2.08
CA ARG A 193 -19.66 -14.85 2.85
C ARG A 193 -19.19 -16.30 3.02
N SER A 194 -18.16 -16.70 2.27
CA SER A 194 -17.58 -18.05 2.30
C SER A 194 -16.41 -18.19 3.28
N ILE A 195 -16.08 -17.12 4.00
CA ILE A 195 -14.84 -17.01 4.75
C ILE A 195 -14.86 -17.91 6.00
N VAL A 196 -13.84 -18.74 6.11
CA VAL A 196 -13.61 -19.69 7.21
C VAL A 196 -12.19 -19.54 7.76
N HIS A 197 -11.98 -19.89 9.04
CA HIS A 197 -10.63 -20.03 9.60
C HIS A 197 -9.81 -21.03 8.79
N GLU A 198 -8.49 -20.87 8.76
CA GLU A 198 -7.60 -21.83 8.10
C GLU A 198 -7.77 -23.25 8.68
N SER A 199 -7.98 -23.37 10.00
CA SER A 199 -8.26 -24.63 10.68
C SER A 199 -9.68 -25.19 10.47
N CYS A 200 -10.58 -24.40 9.88
CA CYS A 200 -11.94 -24.81 9.55
C CYS A 200 -12.12 -25.10 8.06
N ARG A 201 -11.04 -25.06 7.27
CA ARG A 201 -11.01 -25.54 5.90
C ARG A 201 -10.98 -27.06 5.84
#